data_AF-A0A6J6PDZ7-F1
#
_entry.id   AF-A0A6J6PDZ7-F1
#
_cell.length_a   1.000
_cell.length_b   1.000
_cell.length_c   1.000
_cell.angle_alpha   90.00
_cell.angle_beta   90.00
_cell.angle_gamma   90.00
#
_symmetry.space_group_name_H-M   'P 1'
#
loop_
_entity.id
_entity.type
_entity.pdbx_description
1 polymer ?
#
loop_
_entity_poly.entity_id
_entity_poly.type
_entity_poly.pdbx_seq_one_letter_code
_entity_poly.pdbx_strand_id
1 'polypeptide(L)'
;MARRDRTENYPRLTTPLVRDNGVLRPATWDEAIARAALGFRRVLDAPGADPTRNVGVFSCSKATNEVNYLTGKFARSALGTNNVDSCNRT
;
A
#
# COMPACT_ATOMS: atom_id res chain seq x y z
N MET A 1 28.00 18.70 2.45
CA MET A 1 26.71 18.11 2.05
C MET A 1 25.61 19.05 2.53
N ALA A 2 24.99 19.83 1.63
CA ALA A 2 24.04 20.87 2.02
C ALA A 2 22.80 20.25 2.66
N ARG A 3 22.41 20.71 3.86
CA ARG A 3 21.15 20.33 4.51
C ARG A 3 20.01 20.83 3.60
N ARG A 4 19.16 19.92 3.10
CA ARG A 4 17.90 20.32 2.45
C ARG A 4 17.08 21.11 3.46
N ASP A 5 16.68 22.31 3.07
CA ASP A 5 15.73 23.12 3.80
C ASP A 5 14.46 22.30 4.04
N ARG A 6 13.98 22.29 5.29
CA ARG A 6 12.98 21.34 5.80
C ARG A 6 11.55 21.77 5.47
N THR A 7 11.41 22.68 4.52
CA THR A 7 10.19 23.46 4.23
C THR A 7 9.64 23.13 2.84
N GLU A 8 9.83 21.90 2.37
CA GLU A 8 9.02 21.39 1.24
C GLU A 8 7.57 21.26 1.70
N ASN A 9 6.71 22.15 1.21
CA ASN A 9 5.29 22.12 1.49
C ASN A 9 4.65 21.00 0.66
N TYR A 10 4.53 19.81 1.24
CA TYR A 10 3.79 18.70 0.64
C TYR A 10 2.29 18.88 0.89
N PRO A 11 1.49 19.32 -0.09
CA PRO A 11 0.07 19.52 0.11
C PRO A 11 -0.62 18.20 0.46
N ARG A 12 -1.57 18.27 1.40
CA ARG A 12 -2.35 17.10 1.80
C ARG A 12 -3.21 16.62 0.62
N LEU A 13 -3.08 15.35 0.26
CA LEU A 13 -3.97 14.71 -0.71
C LEU A 13 -5.39 14.59 -0.13
N THR A 14 -6.39 14.99 -0.92
CA THR A 14 -7.81 14.97 -0.53
C THR A 14 -8.67 14.05 -1.40
N THR A 15 -8.09 13.50 -2.48
CA THR A 15 -8.77 12.57 -3.39
C THR A 15 -7.84 11.42 -3.77
N PRO A 16 -8.35 10.20 -3.99
CA PRO A 16 -7.58 9.12 -4.57
C PRO A 16 -6.99 9.50 -5.93
N LEU A 17 -5.80 8.98 -6.23
CA LEU A 17 -5.15 9.12 -7.52
C LEU A 17 -4.90 7.74 -8.12
N VAL A 18 -5.20 7.57 -9.41
CA VAL A 18 -4.87 6.37 -10.19
C VAL A 18 -3.84 6.72 -11.25
N ARG A 19 -3.01 5.74 -11.62
CA ARG A 19 -1.97 5.90 -12.64
C ARG A 19 -2.40 5.29 -13.96
N ASP A 20 -2.44 6.10 -15.02
CA ASP A 20 -2.64 5.66 -16.39
C ASP A 20 -1.50 6.19 -17.26
N ASN A 21 -0.89 5.31 -18.06
CA ASN A 21 0.24 5.65 -18.95
C ASN A 21 1.35 6.45 -18.26
N GLY A 22 1.65 6.10 -17.00
CA GLY A 22 2.69 6.75 -16.19
C GLY A 22 2.24 8.02 -15.46
N VAL A 23 1.08 8.59 -15.77
CA VAL A 23 0.60 9.86 -15.19
C VAL A 23 -0.46 9.59 -14.11
N LEU A 24 -0.39 10.32 -12.99
CA LEU A 24 -1.40 10.27 -11.93
C LEU A 24 -2.56 11.22 -12.25
N ARG A 25 -3.79 10.74 -12.07
CA ARG A 25 -5.01 11.56 -12.16
C ARG A 25 -5.97 11.28 -11.00
N PRO A 26 -6.83 12.24 -10.62
CA PRO A 26 -7.92 12.01 -9.67
C PRO A 26 -8.85 10.85 -10.06
N ALA A 27 -9.38 10.17 -9.05
CA ALA A 27 -10.33 9.07 -9.20
C ALA A 27 -11.35 9.07 -8.06
N THR A 28 -12.46 8.36 -8.27
CA THR A 28 -13.38 8.04 -7.17
C THR A 28 -12.78 6.97 -6.26
N TRP A 29 -13.30 6.83 -5.04
CA TRP A 29 -12.90 5.75 -4.14
C TRP A 29 -13.19 4.37 -4.74
N ASP A 30 -14.35 4.19 -5.38
CA ASP A 30 -14.73 2.93 -6.01
C ASP A 30 -13.75 2.52 -7.11
N GLU A 31 -13.37 3.46 -7.98
CA GLU A 31 -12.38 3.21 -9.03
C GLU A 31 -11.01 2.86 -8.41
N ALA A 32 -10.53 3.65 -7.46
CA ALA A 32 -9.21 3.47 -6.86
C ALA A 32 -9.09 2.12 -6.14
N ILE A 33 -10.10 1.75 -5.34
CA ILE A 33 -10.14 0.48 -4.62
C ILE A 33 -10.26 -0.70 -5.59
N ALA A 34 -11.13 -0.60 -6.61
CA ALA A 34 -11.27 -1.65 -7.62
C ALA A 34 -9.95 -1.89 -8.38
N ARG A 35 -9.24 -0.81 -8.75
CA ARG A 35 -7.93 -0.90 -9.42
C ARG A 35 -6.87 -1.54 -8.52
N ALA A 36 -6.82 -1.18 -7.24
CA ALA A 36 -5.92 -1.80 -6.28
C ALA A 36 -6.21 -3.31 -6.10
N ALA A 37 -7.48 -3.67 -5.93
CA ALA A 37 -7.92 -5.06 -5.80
C ALA A 37 -7.56 -5.90 -7.04
N LEU A 38 -7.78 -5.36 -8.25
CA LEU A 38 -7.38 -6.01 -9.50
C LEU A 38 -5.86 -6.20 -9.58
N GLY A 39 -5.08 -5.23 -9.11
CA GLY A 39 -3.62 -5.34 -9.03
C GLY A 39 -3.18 -6.52 -8.15
N PHE A 40 -3.72 -6.62 -6.94
CA PHE A 40 -3.44 -7.75 -6.05
C PHE A 40 -3.87 -9.08 -6.68
N ARG A 41 -5.07 -9.16 -7.25
CA ARG A 41 -5.60 -10.37 -7.89
C ARG A 41 -4.69 -10.87 -9.01
N ARG A 42 -4.20 -9.97 -9.88
CA ARG A 42 -3.27 -10.33 -10.97
C ARG A 42 -1.98 -10.97 -10.46
N VAL A 43 -1.44 -10.48 -9.34
CA VAL A 43 -0.19 -10.99 -8.77
C VAL A 43 -0.41 -12.31 -8.03
N LEU A 44 -1.54 -12.44 -7.34
CA LEU A 44 -1.91 -13.64 -6.59
C LEU A 44 -2.31 -14.81 -7.51
N ASP A 45 -2.98 -14.53 -8.62
CA ASP A 45 -3.48 -15.54 -9.56
C ASP A 45 -2.52 -15.80 -10.74
N ALA A 46 -1.33 -15.19 -10.74
CA ALA A 46 -0.35 -15.39 -11.81
C ALA A 46 0.11 -16.87 -11.89
N PRO A 47 0.36 -17.42 -13.08
CA PRO A 47 0.87 -18.79 -13.22
C PRO A 47 2.17 -18.97 -12.43
N GLY A 48 2.23 -20.02 -11.59
CA GLY A 48 3.40 -20.29 -10.73
C GLY A 48 3.52 -19.35 -9.52
N ALA A 49 2.50 -18.54 -9.24
CA ALA A 49 2.47 -17.72 -8.04
C ALA A 49 2.51 -18.58 -6.77
N ASP A 50 3.35 -18.19 -5.82
CA ASP A 50 3.20 -18.58 -4.41
C ASP A 50 2.47 -17.43 -3.70
N PRO A 51 1.17 -17.58 -3.39
CA PRO A 51 0.37 -16.54 -2.74
C PRO A 51 0.99 -16.05 -1.43
N THR A 52 1.80 -16.89 -0.77
CA THR A 52 2.43 -16.55 0.50
C THR A 52 3.66 -15.65 0.34
N ARG A 53 4.27 -15.60 -0.86
CA ARG A 53 5.54 -14.89 -1.12
C ARG A 53 5.44 -13.73 -2.10
N ASN A 54 4.37 -13.65 -2.89
CA ASN A 54 4.27 -12.66 -3.96
C ASN A 54 3.79 -11.27 -3.52
N VAL A 55 3.21 -11.16 -2.34
CA VAL A 55 2.71 -9.90 -1.78
C VAL A 55 3.33 -9.66 -0.41
N GLY A 56 3.56 -8.39 -0.08
CA GLY A 56 3.98 -7.95 1.24
C GLY A 56 3.24 -6.67 1.61
N VAL A 57 3.12 -6.42 2.91
CA VAL A 57 2.43 -5.25 3.45
C VAL A 57 3.35 -4.52 4.43
N PHE A 58 3.39 -3.20 4.30
CA PHE A 58 4.22 -2.35 5.15
C PHE A 58 3.34 -1.42 5.99
N SER A 59 3.37 -1.60 7.31
CA SER A 59 2.58 -0.83 8.27
C SER A 59 3.34 0.39 8.81
N CYS A 60 2.61 1.32 9.44
CA CYS A 60 3.19 2.57 9.93
C CYS A 60 3.22 2.60 11.46
N SER A 61 4.41 2.80 12.04
CA SER A 61 4.57 2.96 13.50
C SER A 61 3.96 4.24 14.06
N LYS A 62 3.66 5.21 13.18
CA LYS A 62 2.94 6.45 13.53
C LYS A 62 1.42 6.30 13.44
N ALA A 63 0.90 5.17 12.95
CA ALA A 63 -0.52 4.87 12.98
C ALA A 63 -0.88 4.21 14.32
N THR A 64 -2.18 4.11 14.62
CA THR A 64 -2.64 3.48 15.86
C THR A 64 -2.48 1.95 15.82
N ASN A 65 -2.57 1.32 16.99
CA ASN A 65 -2.47 -0.13 17.11
C ASN A 65 -3.60 -0.85 16.36
N GLU A 66 -4.79 -0.27 16.29
CA GLU A 66 -5.94 -0.80 15.56
C GLU A 66 -5.66 -0.87 14.05
N VAL A 67 -5.05 0.18 13.49
CA VAL A 67 -4.67 0.21 12.07
C VAL A 67 -3.59 -0.84 11.78
N ASN A 68 -2.63 -1.00 12.69
CA ASN A 68 -1.60 -2.05 12.57
C ASN A 68 -2.20 -3.46 12.69
N TYR A 69 -3.17 -3.67 13.59
CA TYR A 69 -3.91 -4.92 13.67
C TYR A 69 -4.67 -5.22 12.37
N LEU A 70 -5.41 -4.24 11.83
CA LEU A 70 -6.13 -4.39 10.57
C LEU A 70 -5.19 -4.70 9.40
N THR A 71 -4.02 -4.05 9.35
CA THR A 71 -2.98 -4.31 8.36
C THR A 71 -2.51 -5.76 8.41
N GLY A 72 -2.21 -6.27 9.62
CA GLY A 72 -1.83 -7.66 9.82
C GLY A 72 -2.95 -8.66 9.52
N LYS A 73 -4.20 -8.31 9.81
CA LYS A 73 -5.37 -9.14 9.48
C LYS A 73 -5.59 -9.21 7.97
N PHE A 74 -5.50 -8.07 7.28
CA PHE A 74 -5.62 -7.98 5.82
C PHE A 74 -4.55 -8.82 5.12
N ALA A 75 -3.28 -8.67 5.51
CA ALA A 75 -2.18 -9.45 4.94
C ALA A 75 -2.41 -10.97 5.05
N ARG A 76 -2.76 -11.45 6.25
CA ARG A 76 -2.88 -12.89 6.51
C ARG A 76 -4.19 -13.49 6.02
N SER A 77 -5.30 -12.78 6.18
CA SER A 77 -6.64 -13.33 5.92
C SER A 77 -7.13 -13.05 4.50
N ALA A 78 -6.80 -11.89 3.93
CA ALA A 78 -7.27 -11.51 2.60
C ALA A 78 -6.22 -11.77 1.51
N LEU A 79 -4.94 -11.57 1.81
CA LEU A 79 -3.84 -11.76 0.85
C LEU A 79 -3.12 -13.10 1.00
N GLY A 80 -3.30 -13.82 2.11
CA GLY A 80 -2.68 -15.12 2.35
C GLY A 80 -1.17 -15.08 2.62
N THR A 81 -0.63 -13.92 3.01
CA THR A 81 0.81 -13.75 3.26
C THR A 81 1.12 -13.39 4.71
N ASN A 82 2.27 -13.88 5.20
CA ASN A 82 2.88 -13.45 6.46
C ASN A 82 3.95 -12.38 6.28
N ASN A 83 4.18 -11.90 5.05
CA ASN A 83 5.16 -10.86 4.75
C ASN A 83 4.62 -9.49 5.20
N VAL A 84 4.77 -9.21 6.48
CA VAL A 84 4.35 -7.95 7.10
C VAL A 84 5.55 -7.32 7.79
N ASP A 85 5.76 -6.03 7.55
CA ASP A 85 6.85 -5.26 8.13
C ASP A 85 6.39 -3.84 8.49
N SER A 86 7.21 -3.05 9.20
CA SER A 86 6.85 -1.70 9.63
C SER A 86 8.02 -0.71 9.66
N CYS A 87 7.70 0.59 9.69
CA CYS A 87 8.69 1.68 9.69
C CYS A 87 9.63 1.73 10.91
N ASN A 88 9.38 0.95 11.97
CA ASN A 88 10.15 0.99 13.22
C ASN A 88 11.11 -0.20 13.37
N ARG A 89 11.86 -0.51 12.32
CA ARG A 89 13.01 -1.40 12.46
C ARG A 89 14.20 -0.58 12.96
N THR A 90 14.38 -0.53 14.28
CA THR A 90 15.66 -0.17 14.93
C THR A 90 16.54 -1.39 15.03
#